data_AF-A0A3D5I0K1-F1
#
_entry.id   AF-A0A3D5I0K1-F1
#
_cell.length_a   1.000
_cell.length_b   1.000
_cell.length_c   1.000
_cell.angle_alpha   90.00
_cell.angle_beta   90.00
_cell.angle_gamma   90.00
#
_symmetry.space_group_name_H-M   'P 1'
#
loop_
_entity.id
_entity.type
_entity.pdbx_description
1 polymer ?
#
loop_
_entity_poly.entity_id
_entity_poly.type
_entity_poly.pdbx_seq_one_letter_code
_entity_poly.pdbx_strand_id
1 'polypeptide(L)' 'MDRRRDHGGVIFIDLRDRSGTVQITVDPDMGAEAFAVAEHLRNETVLQV' A
#
# COMPACT_ATOMS: atom_id res chain seq x y z
N MET A 1 -2.12 -3.17 -8.03
CA MET A 1 -1.62 -3.70 -6.74
C MET A 1 -1.49 -5.20 -6.88
N ASP A 2 -0.29 -5.75 -6.71
CA ASP A 2 0.00 -7.17 -7.00
C ASP A 2 -0.14 -8.07 -5.76
N ARG A 3 0.13 -7.56 -4.54
CA ARG A 3 -0.03 -8.33 -3.29
C ARG A 3 -0.15 -7.43 -2.05
N ARG A 4 -1.17 -7.67 -1.22
CA ARG A 4 -1.29 -7.13 0.16
C ARG A 4 -0.76 -8.16 1.16
N ARG A 5 0.12 -7.75 2.08
CA ARG A 5 0.52 -8.54 3.25
C ARG A 5 0.25 -7.72 4.51
N ASP A 6 -0.40 -8.35 5.48
CA ASP A 6 -0.74 -7.76 6.78
C ASP A 6 0.06 -8.48 7.85
N HIS A 7 0.93 -7.75 8.53
CA HIS A 7 1.74 -8.26 9.63
C HIS A 7 1.54 -7.35 10.84
N GLY A 8 0.41 -7.51 11.52
CA GLY A 8 0.20 -6.88 12.83
C GLY A 8 -0.06 -5.37 12.78
N GLY A 9 -0.75 -4.89 11.75
CA GLY A 9 -1.15 -3.48 11.66
C GLY A 9 -0.29 -2.61 10.75
N VAL A 10 0.62 -3.19 9.97
CA VAL A 10 1.38 -2.49 8.92
C VAL A 10 0.95 -3.02 7.55
N ILE A 11 0.67 -2.11 6.62
CA ILE A 11 0.22 -2.45 5.26
C ILE A 11 1.40 -2.31 4.28
N PHE A 12 1.65 -3.37 3.51
CA PHE A 12 2.61 -3.35 2.41
C PHE A 12 1.91 -3.34 1.05
N ILE A 13 2.31 -2.40 0.18
CA ILE A 13 1.79 -2.24 -1.17
C ILE A 13 2.95 -2.39 -2.15
N ASP A 14 2.93 -3.46 -2.95
CA ASP A 14 3.84 -3.64 -4.07
C ASP A 14 3.26 -2.91 -5.30
N LEU A 15 3.91 -1.81 -5.71
CA LEU A 15 3.58 -1.01 -6.90
C LEU A 15 4.55 -1.36 -8.02
N ARG A 16 4.03 -1.66 -9.20
CA ARG A 16 4.85 -1.91 -10.40
C ARG A 16 4.78 -0.70 -11.31
N ASP A 17 5.92 -0.12 -11.62
CA ASP A 17 6.07 0.95 -12.59
C ASP A 17 7.04 0.57 -13.72
N ARG A 18 7.33 1.52 -14.61
CA ARG A 18 8.23 1.29 -15.76
C ARG A 18 9.69 1.00 -15.38
N SER A 19 10.11 1.38 -14.17
CA SER A 19 11.46 1.21 -13.64
C SER A 19 11.62 -0.07 -12.83
N GLY A 20 10.52 -0.67 -12.35
CA GLY A 20 10.56 -1.92 -11.59
C GLY A 20 9.43 -2.02 -10.58
N THR A 21 9.71 -2.73 -9.48
CA THR A 21 8.77 -2.87 -8.36
C THR A 21 9.23 -1.97 -7.21
N VAL A 22 8.33 -1.12 -6.74
CA VAL A 22 8.50 -0.26 -5.56
C VAL A 22 7.61 -0.80 -4.45
N GLN A 23 8.16 -0.96 -3.24
CA GLN A 23 7.39 -1.38 -2.07
C GLN A 23 7.08 -0.16 -1.19
N ILE A 24 5.80 0.12 -1.01
CA ILE A 24 5.29 1.17 -0.12
C ILE A 24 4.89 0.50 1.21
N THR A 25 5.32 1.10 2.32
CA THR A 25 4.97 0.65 3.68
C THR A 25 4.14 1.72 4.34
N VAL A 26 2.95 1.35 4.84
CA VAL A 26 2.03 2.26 5.55
C VAL A 26 1.87 1.78 6.98
N ASP A 27 2.25 2.64 7.91
CA ASP A 27 2.17 2.44 9.35
C ASP A 27 1.08 3.36 9.93
N PRO A 28 0.16 2.86 10.78
CA PRO A 28 -0.89 3.66 11.41
C PRO A 28 -0.33 4.81 12.25
N ASP A 29 0.89 4.67 12.80
CA ASP A 29 1.54 5.71 13.60
C ASP A 29 2.08 6.88 12.74
N MET A 30 2.24 6.69 11.43
CA MET A 30 2.68 7.73 10.50
C MET A 30 1.53 8.57 9.93
N GLY A 31 0.28 8.11 10.06
CA GLY A 31 -0.88 8.84 9.57
C GLY A 31 -2.12 7.95 9.41
N ALA A 32 -3.06 8.10 10.34
CA ALA A 32 -4.32 7.33 10.35
C ALA A 32 -5.14 7.46 9.05
N GLU A 33 -5.08 8.62 8.38
CA GLU A 33 -5.80 8.86 7.13
C GLU A 33 -5.21 8.07 5.95
N ALA A 34 -3.89 8.04 5.83
CA ALA A 34 -3.20 7.23 4.82
C ALA A 34 -3.41 5.74 5.09
N PHE A 35 -3.45 5.33 6.36
CA PHE A 35 -3.75 3.97 6.76
C PHE A 35 -5.18 3.56 6.39
N ALA A 36 -6.18 4.39 6.68
CA ALA A 36 -7.58 4.12 6.32
C ALA A 36 -7.77 4.00 4.80
N VAL A 37 -7.11 4.85 4.01
CA VAL A 37 -7.11 4.73 2.54
C VAL A 37 -6.45 3.42 2.11
N ALA A 38 -5.29 3.09 2.68
CA ALA A 38 -4.56 1.87 2.36
C ALA A 38 -5.31 0.58 2.75
N GLU A 39 -6.09 0.62 3.84
CA GLU A 39 -6.93 -0.49 4.30
C GLU A 39 -8.05 -0.81 3.30
N HIS A 40 -8.51 0.19 2.55
CA HIS A 40 -9.56 0.06 1.55
C HIS A 40 -9.06 -0.24 0.12
N LEU A 41 -7.74 -0.24 -0.12
CA LEU A 41 -7.17 -0.58 -1.42
C LEU A 41 -7.35 -2.08 -1.73
N ARG A 42 -7.95 -2.39 -2.89
CA ARG A 42 -8.12 -3.75 -3.40
C ARG A 42 -7.14 -4.02 -4.54
N ASN A 43 -6.91 -5.31 -4.84
CA ASN A 43 -6.15 -5.69 -6.04
C ASN A 43 -6.76 -5.01 -7.29
N GLU A 44 -5.89 -4.56 -8.20
CA GLU A 44 -6.20 -3.78 -9.42
C GLU A 44 -6.48 -2.27 -9.28
N THR A 45 -6.36 -1.65 -8.10
CA THR A 45 -6.41 -0.17 -8.01
C THR A 45 -5.17 0.48 -8.65
N VAL A 46 -5.40 1.49 -9.51
CA VAL A 46 -4.36 2.37 -10.06
C VAL A 46 -4.13 3.52 -9.08
N LEU A 47 -2.90 3.67 -8.60
CA LEU A 47 -2.50 4.74 -7.70
C LEU A 47 -1.81 5.85 -8.50
N GLN A 48 -2.20 7.11 -8.24
CA GLN A 48 -1.50 8.29 -8.72
C GLN A 48 -0.77 8.92 -7.53
N VAL A 49 0.54 9.12 -7.66
CA VAL A 49 1.42 9.78 -6.68
C VAL A 49 1.78 11.17 -7.18
#